data_AF-A0A9Q0T5S0-F1
#
_entry.id   AF-A0A9Q0T5S0-F1
#
_cell.length_a   1.000
_cell.length_b   1.000
_cell.length_c   1.000
_cell.angle_alpha   90.00
_cell.angle_beta   90.00
_cell.angle_gamma   90.00
#
_symmetry.space_group_name_H-M   'P 1'
#
loop_
_entity.id
_entity.type
_entity.pdbx_description
1 polymer ?
#
loop_
_entity_poly.entity_id
_entity_poly.type
_entity_poly.pdbx_seq_one_letter_code
_entity_poly.pdbx_strand_id
1 'polypeptide(L)'
;MDFVKSFRGHAQILERGGYTLFTPHYITWYCPRAFILTTQCKSQCINHGRYCAPDPEHDLGVGYEGKDVVFENLRQLCVHRVANETGRSWLWWDYVTDFHIRCSMKNKRYSKECAEDVLKTLDLPVEKIQKCMGDPSADVENEVLKTEQELQVGRGSRGDVTILPTMVINNVQYRGKLERAAVLRALCSGFKETTDPPVCLSSELETNQCLERNGGCWQDKQSNTTACKDTFRGRVCQCPVVDGVQYSGDGYMDCKPIGPGRCAVDNGGCWSETKHGSSFSACSGIPLNRLPMSTRVSGGRPSMQRYR
;
A
#
# COMPACT_ATOMS: atom_id res chain seq x y z
N MET A 1 -14.45 6.47 11.02
CA MET A 1 -13.06 6.06 11.31
C MET A 1 -12.85 4.54 11.33
N ASP A 2 -13.93 3.74 11.34
CA ASP A 2 -13.82 2.27 11.43
C ASP A 2 -13.04 1.63 10.26
N PHE A 3 -13.22 2.15 9.04
CA PHE A 3 -12.44 1.71 7.90
C PHE A 3 -10.94 1.93 8.11
N VAL A 4 -10.53 3.15 8.47
CA VAL A 4 -9.11 3.50 8.66
C VAL A 4 -8.46 2.59 9.70
N LYS A 5 -9.13 2.40 10.84
CA LYS A 5 -8.66 1.51 11.92
C LYS A 5 -8.57 0.05 11.46
N SER A 6 -9.59 -0.46 10.78
CA SER A 6 -9.64 -1.87 10.35
C SER A 6 -8.71 -2.17 9.16
N PHE A 7 -8.42 -1.18 8.33
CA PHE A 7 -7.60 -1.34 7.13
C PHE A 7 -6.12 -1.03 7.36
N ARG A 8 -5.77 -0.27 8.41
CA ARG A 8 -4.38 0.10 8.78
C ARG A 8 -3.37 -1.02 8.56
N GLY A 9 -3.58 -2.21 9.14
CA GLY A 9 -2.61 -3.32 9.03
C GLY A 9 -2.34 -3.75 7.59
N HIS A 10 -3.39 -3.84 6.76
CA HIS A 10 -3.26 -4.22 5.35
C HIS A 10 -2.57 -3.12 4.54
N ALA A 11 -2.90 -1.86 4.81
CA ALA A 11 -2.24 -0.73 4.16
C ALA A 11 -0.74 -0.69 4.45
N GLN A 12 -0.35 -0.91 5.72
CA GLN A 12 1.07 -0.96 6.12
C GLN A 12 1.82 -2.12 5.47
N ILE A 13 1.21 -3.31 5.36
CA ILE A 13 1.82 -4.47 4.68
C ILE A 13 2.08 -4.14 3.21
N LEU A 14 1.09 -3.57 2.53
CA LEU A 14 1.19 -3.24 1.11
C LEU A 14 2.23 -2.13 0.85
N GLU A 15 2.23 -1.07 1.65
CA GLU A 15 3.20 0.04 1.52
C GLU A 15 4.63 -0.41 1.82
N ARG A 16 4.85 -1.13 2.93
CA ARG A 16 6.19 -1.65 3.29
C ARG A 16 6.72 -2.65 2.27
N GLY A 17 5.83 -3.36 1.59
CA GLY A 17 6.18 -4.24 0.47
C GLY A 17 6.43 -3.51 -0.85
N GLY A 18 6.21 -2.20 -0.92
CA GLY A 18 6.34 -1.40 -2.15
C GLY A 18 5.24 -1.65 -3.18
N TYR A 19 4.12 -2.25 -2.78
CA TYR A 19 3.01 -2.61 -3.67
C TYR A 19 2.03 -1.45 -3.90
N THR A 20 1.89 -0.56 -2.92
CA THR A 20 0.98 0.59 -2.98
C THR A 20 1.60 1.83 -2.33
N LEU A 21 1.02 2.99 -2.61
CA LEU A 21 1.25 4.23 -1.88
C LEU A 21 -0.12 4.85 -1.54
N PHE A 22 -0.57 4.69 -0.30
CA PHE A 22 -1.78 5.37 0.14
C PHE A 22 -1.45 6.83 0.43
N THR A 23 -2.25 7.74 -0.12
CA THR A 23 -2.12 9.18 0.08
C THR A 23 -3.43 9.72 0.65
N PRO A 24 -3.42 10.36 1.82
CA PRO A 24 -4.61 10.96 2.39
C PRO A 24 -4.99 12.23 1.64
N HIS A 25 -6.29 12.46 1.51
CA HIS A 25 -6.85 13.69 0.95
C HIS A 25 -8.01 14.18 1.81
N TYR A 26 -8.15 15.49 1.95
CA TYR A 26 -9.20 16.13 2.72
C TYR A 26 -9.94 17.15 1.86
N ILE A 27 -11.27 17.11 1.91
CA ILE A 27 -12.08 18.16 1.28
C ILE A 27 -11.90 19.47 2.04
N THR A 28 -11.72 20.53 1.27
CA THR A 28 -11.53 21.88 1.79
C THR A 28 -12.43 22.83 1.02
N TRP A 29 -13.35 23.47 1.74
CA TRP A 29 -14.22 24.48 1.17
C TRP A 29 -13.54 25.83 1.16
N TYR A 30 -14.19 26.83 0.58
CA TYR A 30 -13.78 28.22 0.67
C TYR A 30 -14.97 29.09 1.06
N CYS A 31 -14.67 30.22 1.65
CA CYS A 31 -15.64 31.24 2.02
C CYS A 31 -15.62 32.35 0.95
N PRO A 32 -16.76 32.67 0.31
CA PRO A 32 -16.81 33.71 -0.70
C PRO A 32 -16.40 35.08 -0.15
N ARG A 33 -15.78 35.92 -0.99
CA ARG A 33 -15.23 37.23 -0.58
C ARG A 33 -16.22 38.12 0.17
N ALA A 34 -17.48 38.11 -0.23
CA ALA A 34 -18.53 38.90 0.42
C ALA A 34 -18.76 38.53 1.90
N PHE A 35 -18.37 37.32 2.33
CA PHE A 35 -18.62 36.80 3.66
C PHE A 35 -17.36 36.70 4.53
N ILE A 36 -16.19 37.10 4.04
CA ILE A 36 -14.90 36.93 4.77
C ILE A 36 -14.92 37.55 6.16
N LEU A 37 -15.63 38.67 6.34
CA LEU A 37 -15.68 39.38 7.62
C LEU A 37 -16.71 38.83 8.61
N THR A 38 -17.59 37.92 8.15
CA THR A 38 -18.64 37.33 8.98
C THR A 38 -18.06 36.41 10.05
N THR A 39 -18.77 36.29 11.17
CA THR A 39 -18.41 35.34 12.24
C THR A 39 -18.34 33.91 11.71
N GLN A 40 -19.25 33.54 10.81
CA GLN A 40 -19.28 32.22 10.19
C GLN A 40 -17.97 31.90 9.45
N CYS A 41 -17.50 32.82 8.62
CA CYS A 41 -16.27 32.60 7.88
C CYS A 41 -15.06 32.53 8.79
N LYS A 42 -15.01 33.40 9.81
CA LYS A 42 -13.89 33.46 10.76
C LYS A 42 -13.81 32.24 11.69
N SER A 43 -14.94 31.62 12.04
CA SER A 43 -14.96 30.40 12.83
C SER A 43 -14.60 29.16 12.00
N GLN A 44 -15.11 29.09 10.77
CA GLN A 44 -15.02 27.87 9.98
C GLN A 44 -13.78 27.77 9.07
N CYS A 45 -13.02 28.86 8.92
CA CYS A 45 -11.94 28.96 7.94
C CYS A 45 -10.61 29.45 8.50
N ILE A 46 -9.53 29.08 7.83
CA ILE A 46 -8.18 29.61 8.00
C ILE A 46 -7.74 30.36 6.74
N ASN A 47 -6.56 31.01 6.78
CA ASN A 47 -5.99 31.79 5.68
C ASN A 47 -7.04 32.73 5.03
N HIS A 48 -7.75 33.50 5.86
CA HIS A 48 -8.74 34.50 5.43
C HIS A 48 -9.86 33.95 4.53
N GLY A 49 -10.38 32.77 4.87
CA GLY A 49 -11.51 32.17 4.14
C GLY A 49 -11.12 31.29 2.96
N ARG A 50 -9.81 31.11 2.67
CA ARG A 50 -9.36 30.27 1.56
C ARG A 50 -9.61 28.78 1.79
N TYR A 51 -9.50 28.33 3.03
CA TYR A 51 -9.64 26.92 3.40
C TYR A 51 -10.55 26.78 4.60
N CYS A 52 -11.65 26.07 4.42
CA CYS A 52 -12.70 25.92 5.41
C CYS A 52 -13.10 24.46 5.55
N ALA A 53 -13.65 24.12 6.71
CA ALA A 53 -14.37 22.87 6.94
C ALA A 53 -15.75 23.20 7.54
N PRO A 54 -16.77 22.36 7.32
CA PRO A 54 -18.03 22.50 8.02
C PRO A 54 -17.82 22.28 9.52
N ASP A 55 -18.68 22.92 10.30
CA ASP A 55 -18.70 22.77 11.74
C ASP A 55 -18.97 21.30 12.12
N PRO A 56 -18.10 20.65 12.92
CA PRO A 56 -18.22 19.23 13.22
C PRO A 56 -19.44 18.89 14.07
N GLU A 57 -19.93 19.84 14.88
CA GLU A 57 -21.15 19.68 15.67
C GLU A 57 -22.41 20.22 14.96
N HIS A 58 -22.25 20.85 13.79
CA HIS A 58 -23.29 21.61 13.10
C HIS A 58 -23.91 22.71 13.98
N ASP A 59 -23.18 23.15 15.02
CA ASP A 59 -23.60 24.17 15.98
C ASP A 59 -22.42 25.10 16.27
N LEU A 60 -22.52 26.32 15.76
CA LEU A 60 -21.47 27.33 15.81
C LEU A 60 -21.24 27.91 17.21
N GLY A 61 -22.14 27.63 18.16
CA GLY A 61 -22.07 28.16 19.52
C GLY A 61 -21.37 27.22 20.52
N VAL A 62 -21.14 25.97 20.16
CA VAL A 62 -20.70 24.93 21.10
C VAL A 62 -19.74 23.95 20.42
N GLY A 63 -18.58 23.72 21.04
CA GLY A 63 -17.67 22.67 20.60
C GLY A 63 -16.48 23.22 19.84
N TYR A 64 -16.07 22.51 18.79
CA TYR A 64 -14.93 22.84 17.95
C TYR A 64 -15.41 23.54 16.70
N GLU A 65 -14.63 24.49 16.20
CA GLU A 65 -15.01 25.22 15.00
C GLU A 65 -14.43 24.53 13.76
N GLY A 66 -14.98 24.80 12.57
CA GLY A 66 -14.46 24.25 11.32
C GLY A 66 -12.98 24.54 11.10
N LYS A 67 -12.45 25.69 11.56
CA LYS A 67 -11.01 25.98 11.45
C LYS A 67 -10.14 24.98 12.22
N ASP A 68 -10.64 24.43 13.34
CA ASP A 68 -9.92 23.42 14.11
C ASP A 68 -9.76 22.14 13.31
N VAL A 69 -10.82 21.77 12.58
CA VAL A 69 -10.80 20.65 11.63
C VAL A 69 -9.80 20.91 10.50
N VAL A 70 -9.75 22.14 9.96
CA VAL A 70 -8.76 22.48 8.92
C VAL A 70 -7.33 22.40 9.45
N PHE A 71 -7.06 22.87 10.68
CA PHE A 71 -5.72 22.76 11.27
C PHE A 71 -5.26 21.30 11.39
N GLU A 72 -6.14 20.40 11.83
CA GLU A 72 -5.80 18.99 11.95
C GLU A 72 -5.71 18.27 10.60
N ASN A 73 -6.58 18.60 9.63
CA ASN A 73 -6.47 18.08 8.26
C ASN A 73 -5.10 18.47 7.65
N LEU A 74 -4.70 19.73 7.78
CA LEU A 74 -3.40 20.23 7.35
C LEU A 74 -2.25 19.48 8.05
N ARG A 75 -2.38 19.23 9.36
CA ARG A 75 -1.39 18.45 10.12
C ARG A 75 -1.28 17.01 9.61
N GLN A 76 -2.41 16.33 9.37
CA GLN A 76 -2.44 14.96 8.85
C GLN A 76 -1.79 14.87 7.46
N LEU A 77 -2.04 15.83 6.58
CA LEU A 77 -1.37 15.94 5.27
C LEU A 77 0.13 16.12 5.43
N CYS A 78 0.56 16.99 6.35
CA CYS A 78 1.98 17.22 6.62
C CYS A 78 2.68 16.04 7.28
N VAL A 79 2.00 15.28 8.15
CA VAL A 79 2.51 14.02 8.70
C VAL A 79 2.80 13.05 7.57
N HIS A 80 1.87 12.86 6.64
CA HIS A 80 2.08 11.97 5.49
C HIS A 80 3.24 12.43 4.62
N ARG A 81 3.26 13.71 4.23
CA ARG A 81 4.31 14.29 3.38
C ARG A 81 5.69 14.10 3.99
N VAL A 82 5.87 14.47 5.26
CA VAL A 82 7.15 14.36 5.97
C VAL A 82 7.55 12.90 6.19
N ALA A 83 6.61 12.01 6.50
CA ALA A 83 6.91 10.59 6.65
C ALA A 83 7.34 9.96 5.30
N ASN A 84 6.69 10.37 4.21
CA ASN A 84 6.97 9.91 2.86
C ASN A 84 8.37 10.33 2.36
N GLU A 85 8.89 11.48 2.78
CA GLU A 85 10.29 11.89 2.47
C GLU A 85 11.33 10.86 2.95
N THR A 86 11.02 10.10 4.00
CA THR A 86 11.88 9.03 4.52
C THR A 86 11.46 7.63 4.06
N GLY A 87 10.51 7.54 3.11
CA GLY A 87 9.95 6.28 2.63
C GLY A 87 9.12 5.54 3.68
N ARG A 88 8.56 6.25 4.67
CA ARG A 88 7.78 5.70 5.79
C ARG A 88 6.36 6.26 5.82
N SER A 89 5.76 6.49 4.65
CA SER A 89 4.39 7.04 4.49
C SER A 89 3.35 6.33 5.36
N TRP A 90 3.55 5.03 5.61
CA TRP A 90 2.65 4.21 6.42
C TRP A 90 2.51 4.66 7.88
N LEU A 91 3.42 5.50 8.39
CA LEU A 91 3.32 6.13 9.72
C LEU A 91 2.13 7.08 9.82
N TRP A 92 1.62 7.59 8.70
CA TRP A 92 0.37 8.34 8.69
C TRP A 92 -0.79 7.51 9.27
N TRP A 93 -0.89 6.22 8.92
CA TRP A 93 -1.93 5.34 9.46
C TRP A 93 -1.85 5.20 10.99
N ASP A 94 -0.64 5.17 11.54
CA ASP A 94 -0.41 5.15 12.98
C ASP A 94 -0.89 6.46 13.60
N TYR A 95 -0.46 7.60 13.02
CA TYR A 95 -0.83 8.92 13.49
C TYR A 95 -2.34 9.13 13.53
N VAL A 96 -3.07 8.88 12.44
CA VAL A 96 -4.51 9.18 12.42
C VAL A 96 -5.31 8.25 13.32
N THR A 97 -4.84 7.00 13.47
CA THR A 97 -5.47 6.02 14.36
C THR A 97 -5.30 6.44 15.81
N ASP A 98 -4.06 6.77 16.21
CA ASP A 98 -3.76 7.21 17.57
C ASP A 98 -4.38 8.57 17.90
N PHE A 99 -4.35 9.51 16.95
CA PHE A 99 -5.01 10.81 17.09
C PHE A 99 -6.51 10.64 17.32
N HIS A 100 -7.19 9.81 16.52
CA HIS A 100 -8.62 9.59 16.70
C HIS A 100 -8.97 8.96 18.06
N ILE A 101 -8.12 8.07 18.57
CA ILE A 101 -8.31 7.43 19.87
C ILE A 101 -8.06 8.40 21.02
N ARG A 102 -6.99 9.21 20.93
CA ARG A 102 -6.48 10.02 22.06
C ARG A 102 -7.03 11.45 22.08
N CYS A 103 -7.28 12.04 20.91
CA CYS A 103 -7.62 13.45 20.71
C CYS A 103 -9.11 13.63 20.33
N SER A 104 -9.98 12.96 21.08
CA SER A 104 -11.42 12.97 20.82
C SER A 104 -12.06 14.34 21.08
N MET A 105 -12.86 14.82 20.12
CA MET A 105 -13.72 16.01 20.29
C MET A 105 -14.68 15.85 21.47
N LYS A 106 -15.29 14.66 21.63
CA LYS A 106 -16.20 14.34 22.75
C LYS A 106 -15.56 14.58 24.13
N ASN A 107 -14.26 14.30 24.24
CA ASN A 107 -13.50 14.48 25.47
C ASN A 107 -12.82 15.86 25.55
N LYS A 108 -13.11 16.78 24.63
CA LYS A 108 -12.49 18.11 24.52
C LYS A 108 -10.96 18.05 24.41
N ARG A 109 -10.45 17.06 23.67
CA ARG A 109 -9.01 16.85 23.43
C ARG A 109 -8.58 17.04 21.98
N TYR A 110 -9.44 17.59 21.13
CA TYR A 110 -9.11 17.89 19.75
C TYR A 110 -8.30 19.18 19.67
N SER A 111 -7.01 19.09 20.04
CA SER A 111 -6.13 20.27 20.16
C SER A 111 -4.75 20.02 19.57
N LYS A 112 -4.01 21.12 19.33
CA LYS A 112 -2.63 21.09 18.87
C LYS A 112 -1.74 20.28 19.82
N GLU A 113 -1.90 20.48 21.12
CA GLU A 113 -1.08 19.84 22.16
C GLU A 113 -1.28 18.32 22.13
N CYS A 114 -2.54 17.88 22.04
CA CYS A 114 -2.83 16.45 21.92
C CYS A 114 -2.22 15.85 20.64
N ALA A 115 -2.35 16.56 19.51
CA ALA A 115 -1.76 16.15 18.25
C ALA A 115 -0.22 15.99 18.36
N GLU A 116 0.46 16.96 18.96
CA GLU A 116 1.91 16.93 19.15
C GLU A 116 2.38 15.82 20.08
N ASP A 117 1.59 15.45 21.10
CA ASP A 117 1.91 14.31 21.96
C ASP A 117 1.81 12.98 21.20
N VAL A 118 0.86 12.86 20.26
CA VAL A 118 0.81 11.70 19.34
C VAL A 118 2.03 11.68 18.43
N LEU A 119 2.43 12.82 17.86
CA LEU A 119 3.63 12.92 17.03
C LEU A 119 4.88 12.46 17.79
N LYS A 120 5.08 12.93 19.02
CA LYS A 120 6.20 12.54 19.87
C LYS A 120 6.18 11.05 20.20
N THR A 121 5.01 10.49 20.49
CA THR A 121 4.87 9.04 20.77
C THR A 121 5.30 8.19 19.58
N LEU A 122 5.06 8.68 18.36
CA LEU A 122 5.41 8.00 17.10
C LEU A 122 6.79 8.36 16.55
N ASP A 123 7.59 9.12 17.31
CA ASP A 123 8.92 9.61 16.89
C ASP A 123 8.88 10.37 15.54
N LEU A 124 7.82 11.14 15.32
CA LEU A 124 7.66 11.99 14.14
C LEU A 124 8.28 13.37 14.40
N PRO A 125 9.01 13.96 13.43
CA PRO A 125 9.72 15.21 13.61
C PRO A 125 8.76 16.40 13.64
N VAL A 126 8.33 16.79 14.85
CA VAL A 126 7.35 17.86 15.11
C VAL A 126 7.72 19.16 14.39
N GLU A 127 8.98 19.58 14.45
CA GLU A 127 9.45 20.82 13.80
C GLU A 127 9.29 20.80 12.27
N LYS A 128 9.58 19.65 11.63
CA LYS A 128 9.38 19.51 10.17
C LYS A 128 7.91 19.56 9.79
N ILE A 129 7.05 18.96 10.62
CA ILE A 129 5.61 18.97 10.40
C ILE A 129 5.05 20.38 10.57
N GLN A 130 5.43 21.09 11.64
CA GLN A 130 5.05 22.50 11.84
C GLN A 130 5.54 23.38 10.69
N LYS A 131 6.78 23.17 10.21
CA LYS A 131 7.30 23.88 9.03
C LYS A 131 6.49 23.59 7.77
N CYS A 132 6.04 22.34 7.58
CA CYS A 132 5.16 21.98 6.47
C CYS A 132 3.79 22.67 6.58
N MET A 133 3.23 22.78 7.78
CA MET A 133 1.95 23.45 8.01
C MET A 133 2.03 24.95 7.73
N GLY A 134 3.18 25.58 8.02
CA GLY A 134 3.35 27.03 7.87
C GLY A 134 2.55 27.83 8.89
N ASP A 135 2.28 29.10 8.59
CA ASP A 135 1.36 29.93 9.39
C ASP A 135 -0.06 29.85 8.80
N PRO A 136 -0.99 29.15 9.46
CA PRO A 136 -2.34 29.02 8.95
C PRO A 136 -3.21 30.27 9.22
N SER A 137 -2.73 31.24 10.01
CA SER A 137 -3.41 32.53 10.23
C SER A 137 -3.05 33.57 9.15
N ALA A 138 -1.94 33.39 8.46
CA ALA A 138 -1.46 34.33 7.46
C ALA A 138 -2.43 34.45 6.27
N ASP A 139 -2.59 35.66 5.73
CA ASP A 139 -3.38 35.95 4.52
C ASP A 139 -2.64 35.55 3.24
N VAL A 140 -2.16 34.30 3.18
CA VAL A 140 -1.40 33.76 2.06
C VAL A 140 -1.95 32.39 1.65
N GLU A 141 -1.61 31.95 0.45
CA GLU A 141 -1.93 30.59 0.01
C GLU A 141 -1.12 29.57 0.83
N ASN A 142 -1.78 28.47 1.21
CA ASN A 142 -1.12 27.33 1.82
C ASN A 142 -0.98 26.24 0.74
N GLU A 143 0.25 25.97 0.30
CA GLU A 143 0.50 25.04 -0.82
C GLU A 143 -0.09 23.63 -0.59
N VAL A 144 -0.11 23.16 0.65
CA VAL A 144 -0.67 21.84 0.99
C VAL A 144 -2.18 21.84 0.76
N LEU A 145 -2.91 22.83 1.29
CA LEU A 145 -4.37 22.91 1.15
C LEU A 145 -4.81 23.35 -0.25
N LYS A 146 -4.01 24.16 -0.94
CA LYS A 146 -4.22 24.50 -2.34
C LYS A 146 -4.18 23.25 -3.22
N THR A 147 -3.18 22.39 -3.00
CA THR A 147 -3.08 21.09 -3.69
C THR A 147 -4.33 20.25 -3.44
N GLU A 148 -4.87 20.24 -2.21
CA GLU A 148 -6.10 19.52 -1.92
C GLU A 148 -7.31 20.07 -2.72
N GLN A 149 -7.47 21.40 -2.82
CA GLN A 149 -8.55 21.99 -3.64
C GLN A 149 -8.44 21.58 -5.12
N GLU A 150 -7.21 21.56 -5.66
CA GLU A 150 -6.96 21.13 -7.03
C GLU A 150 -7.23 19.63 -7.25
N LEU A 151 -6.86 18.79 -6.28
CA LEU A 151 -7.06 17.34 -6.34
C LEU A 151 -8.51 16.92 -6.09
N GLN A 152 -9.32 17.75 -5.43
CA GLN A 152 -10.76 17.52 -5.29
C GLN A 152 -11.50 17.56 -6.64
N VAL A 153 -11.05 18.43 -7.56
CA VAL A 153 -11.60 18.55 -8.91
C VAL A 153 -11.11 17.39 -9.77
N GLY A 154 -12.05 16.60 -10.27
CA GLY A 154 -11.84 15.49 -11.19
C GLY A 154 -11.17 15.89 -12.49
N ARG A 155 -10.26 15.03 -12.96
CA ARG A 155 -9.77 15.09 -14.34
C ARG A 155 -10.12 13.79 -15.07
N GLY A 156 -10.57 13.92 -16.33
CA GLY A 156 -10.90 12.79 -17.18
C GLY A 156 -12.05 11.93 -16.62
N SER A 157 -11.89 10.61 -16.69
CA SER A 157 -12.92 9.65 -16.28
C SER A 157 -13.11 9.51 -14.76
N ARG A 158 -12.24 10.10 -13.92
CA ARG A 158 -12.36 10.02 -12.46
C ARG A 158 -13.59 10.76 -11.95
N GLY A 159 -13.91 11.92 -12.54
CA GLY A 159 -14.89 12.85 -12.02
C GLY A 159 -14.49 13.48 -10.67
N ASP A 160 -15.29 14.45 -10.23
CA ASP A 160 -15.13 15.16 -8.97
C ASP A 160 -15.42 14.25 -7.77
N VAL A 161 -14.78 14.51 -6.64
CA VAL A 161 -15.11 13.83 -5.38
C VAL A 161 -16.28 14.55 -4.73
N THR A 162 -17.49 13.99 -4.87
CA THR A 162 -18.73 14.60 -4.36
C THR A 162 -19.33 13.88 -3.14
N ILE A 163 -18.84 12.68 -2.83
CA ILE A 163 -19.32 11.86 -1.72
C ILE A 163 -18.13 11.53 -0.81
N LEU A 164 -18.32 11.62 0.51
CA LEU A 164 -17.30 11.26 1.49
C LEU A 164 -17.78 10.14 2.42
N PRO A 165 -16.87 9.26 2.89
CA PRO A 165 -15.50 9.08 2.40
C PRO A 165 -15.47 8.44 1.00
N THR A 166 -14.47 8.81 0.18
CA THR A 166 -14.19 8.19 -1.13
C THR A 166 -12.79 7.61 -1.16
N MET A 167 -12.65 6.42 -1.73
CA MET A 167 -11.36 5.81 -2.04
C MET A 167 -11.11 5.86 -3.55
N VAL A 168 -9.88 6.18 -3.94
CA VAL A 168 -9.45 6.19 -5.34
C VAL A 168 -8.36 5.14 -5.53
N ILE A 169 -8.55 4.24 -6.49
CA ILE A 169 -7.60 3.19 -6.85
C ILE A 169 -7.17 3.44 -8.30
N ASN A 170 -5.88 3.64 -8.55
CA ASN A 170 -5.34 3.89 -9.90
C ASN A 170 -6.12 4.96 -10.69
N ASN A 171 -6.40 6.10 -10.04
CA ASN A 171 -7.17 7.23 -10.57
C ASN A 171 -8.64 6.94 -10.92
N VAL A 172 -9.22 5.85 -10.39
CA VAL A 172 -10.64 5.51 -10.52
C VAL A 172 -11.30 5.51 -9.14
N GLN A 173 -12.46 6.16 -9.00
CA GLN A 173 -13.21 6.16 -7.74
C GLN A 173 -13.79 4.76 -7.47
N TYR A 174 -13.51 4.22 -6.29
CA TYR A 174 -14.09 2.98 -5.82
C TYR A 174 -15.54 3.22 -5.35
N ARG A 175 -16.48 2.46 -5.93
CA ARG A 175 -17.93 2.60 -5.69
C ARG A 175 -18.52 1.58 -4.71
N GLY A 176 -17.70 0.66 -4.20
CA GLY A 176 -18.15 -0.35 -3.24
C GLY A 176 -18.16 0.14 -1.79
N LYS A 177 -18.60 -0.72 -0.88
CA LYS A 177 -18.49 -0.46 0.56
C LYS A 177 -17.02 -0.40 0.98
N LEU A 178 -16.68 0.55 1.84
CA LEU A 178 -15.35 0.66 2.47
C LEU A 178 -15.21 -0.37 3.61
N GLU A 179 -15.24 -1.64 3.23
CA GLU A 179 -14.97 -2.78 4.10
C GLU A 179 -13.61 -3.37 3.77
N ARG A 180 -12.91 -3.88 4.79
CA ARG A 180 -11.54 -4.40 4.70
C ARG A 180 -11.35 -5.36 3.52
N ALA A 181 -12.18 -6.41 3.44
CA ALA A 181 -12.07 -7.42 2.39
C ALA A 181 -12.46 -6.88 1.00
N ALA A 182 -13.50 -6.05 0.93
CA ALA A 182 -13.97 -5.49 -0.34
C ALA A 182 -12.93 -4.57 -0.99
N VAL A 183 -12.33 -3.68 -0.18
CA VAL A 183 -11.24 -2.81 -0.62
C VAL A 183 -9.99 -3.62 -0.99
N LEU A 184 -9.64 -4.63 -0.19
CA LEU A 184 -8.47 -5.46 -0.47
C LEU A 184 -8.65 -6.24 -1.79
N ARG A 185 -9.83 -6.81 -2.06
CA ARG A 185 -10.15 -7.42 -3.37
C ARG A 185 -10.00 -6.42 -4.52
N ALA A 186 -10.48 -5.18 -4.35
CA ALA A 186 -10.36 -4.16 -5.37
C ALA A 186 -8.90 -3.81 -5.65
N LEU A 187 -8.07 -3.68 -4.62
CA LEU A 187 -6.63 -3.45 -4.78
C LEU A 187 -5.93 -4.64 -5.45
N CYS A 188 -6.19 -5.86 -4.97
CA CYS A 188 -5.61 -7.09 -5.50
C CYS A 188 -5.95 -7.31 -6.98
N SER A 189 -7.15 -6.89 -7.41
CA SER A 189 -7.56 -6.94 -8.82
C SER A 189 -6.73 -6.04 -9.74
N GLY A 190 -6.04 -5.04 -9.19
CA GLY A 190 -5.18 -4.13 -9.93
C GLY A 190 -3.80 -4.69 -10.28
N PHE A 191 -3.37 -5.80 -9.66
CA PHE A 191 -2.08 -6.42 -9.98
C PHE A 191 -2.16 -7.26 -11.25
N LYS A 192 -1.05 -7.33 -11.98
CA LYS A 192 -0.90 -8.30 -13.07
C LYS A 192 -0.81 -9.69 -12.46
N GLU A 193 -1.31 -10.68 -13.18
CA GLU A 193 -1.23 -12.07 -12.76
C GLU A 193 0.22 -12.44 -12.40
N THR A 194 0.40 -13.17 -11.29
CA THR A 194 1.71 -13.59 -10.72
C THR A 194 2.56 -12.49 -10.08
N THR A 195 2.09 -11.24 -10.11
CA THR A 195 2.74 -10.08 -9.45
C THR A 195 1.97 -9.59 -8.22
N ASP A 196 0.87 -10.27 -7.90
CA ASP A 196 0.07 -10.00 -6.72
C ASP A 196 0.84 -10.30 -5.42
N PRO A 197 0.72 -9.44 -4.40
CA PRO A 197 1.39 -9.64 -3.13
C PRO A 197 0.78 -10.82 -2.35
N PRO A 198 1.53 -11.46 -1.44
CA PRO A 198 1.02 -12.60 -0.65
C PRO A 198 -0.27 -12.33 0.13
N VAL A 199 -0.52 -11.07 0.52
CA VAL A 199 -1.76 -10.68 1.21
C VAL A 199 -3.01 -10.87 0.33
N CYS A 200 -2.85 -10.92 -1.00
CA CYS A 200 -3.91 -11.20 -1.96
C CYS A 200 -4.28 -12.69 -2.07
N LEU A 201 -3.42 -13.59 -1.59
CA LEU A 201 -3.59 -15.05 -1.63
C LEU A 201 -4.14 -15.61 -0.32
N SER A 202 -5.02 -14.85 0.32
CA SER A 202 -5.69 -15.27 1.54
C SER A 202 -7.07 -15.82 1.22
N SER A 203 -7.51 -16.80 1.99
CA SER A 203 -8.81 -17.46 1.82
C SER A 203 -10.01 -16.53 1.98
N GLU A 204 -9.85 -15.33 2.55
CA GLU A 204 -10.91 -14.31 2.58
C GLU A 204 -11.12 -13.64 1.20
N LEU A 205 -10.14 -13.72 0.31
CA LEU A 205 -10.07 -12.97 -0.94
C LEU A 205 -10.25 -13.85 -2.17
N GLU A 206 -9.66 -15.04 -2.16
CA GLU A 206 -9.63 -15.96 -3.30
C GLU A 206 -9.77 -17.43 -2.85
N THR A 207 -9.90 -18.34 -3.81
CA THR A 207 -9.90 -19.79 -3.58
C THR A 207 -8.67 -20.40 -4.22
N ASN A 208 -7.75 -20.92 -3.38
CA ASN A 208 -6.50 -21.49 -3.85
C ASN A 208 -6.74 -22.78 -4.64
N GLN A 209 -6.61 -22.68 -5.96
CA GLN A 209 -6.92 -23.78 -6.88
C GLN A 209 -5.83 -24.86 -6.89
N CYS A 210 -4.64 -24.57 -6.37
CA CYS A 210 -3.56 -25.55 -6.26
C CYS A 210 -3.81 -26.59 -5.18
N LEU A 211 -4.69 -26.32 -4.20
CA LEU A 211 -5.03 -27.28 -3.15
C LEU A 211 -5.86 -28.47 -3.68
N GLU A 212 -6.62 -28.27 -4.75
CA GLU A 212 -7.45 -29.31 -5.35
C GLU A 212 -6.79 -29.87 -6.61
N ARG A 213 -6.40 -31.16 -6.58
CA ARG A 213 -5.75 -31.87 -7.71
C ARG A 213 -4.59 -31.08 -8.34
N ASN A 214 -3.84 -30.33 -7.52
CA ASN A 214 -2.73 -29.48 -7.95
C ASN A 214 -3.13 -28.45 -9.04
N GLY A 215 -4.39 -28.02 -9.06
CA GLY A 215 -4.94 -27.17 -10.11
C GLY A 215 -4.94 -27.80 -11.50
N GLY A 216 -4.63 -29.09 -11.65
CA GLY A 216 -4.36 -29.72 -12.95
C GLY A 216 -3.02 -29.32 -13.57
N CYS A 217 -2.09 -28.77 -12.79
CA CYS A 217 -0.71 -28.53 -13.22
C CYS A 217 0.18 -29.75 -13.00
N TRP A 218 1.33 -29.76 -13.67
CA TRP A 218 2.35 -30.77 -13.50
C TRP A 218 2.83 -30.83 -12.04
N GLN A 219 3.05 -32.04 -11.55
CA GLN A 219 3.60 -32.32 -10.23
C GLN A 219 4.52 -33.52 -10.31
N ASP A 220 5.73 -33.38 -9.79
CA ASP A 220 6.58 -34.49 -9.42
C ASP A 220 6.27 -34.93 -7.98
N LYS A 221 5.69 -36.12 -7.83
CA LYS A 221 5.31 -36.69 -6.54
C LYS A 221 6.51 -37.15 -5.70
N GLN A 222 7.67 -37.42 -6.32
CA GLN A 222 8.85 -37.89 -5.60
C GLN A 222 9.54 -36.75 -4.87
N SER A 223 9.73 -35.63 -5.56
CA SER A 223 10.33 -34.42 -4.97
C SER A 223 9.31 -33.46 -4.34
N ASN A 224 8.01 -33.79 -4.41
CA ASN A 224 6.89 -32.90 -4.05
C ASN A 224 6.98 -31.51 -4.73
N THR A 225 7.51 -31.49 -5.95
CA THR A 225 7.68 -30.27 -6.75
C THR A 225 6.46 -30.08 -7.64
N THR A 226 5.95 -28.85 -7.73
CA THR A 226 4.75 -28.53 -8.53
C THR A 226 4.97 -27.31 -9.41
N ALA A 227 4.33 -27.33 -10.58
CA ALA A 227 4.19 -26.17 -11.45
C ALA A 227 2.98 -25.30 -11.10
N CYS A 228 2.12 -25.71 -10.16
CA CYS A 228 0.96 -24.91 -9.77
C CYS A 228 1.40 -23.71 -8.95
N LYS A 229 1.19 -22.51 -9.50
CA LYS A 229 1.35 -21.25 -8.80
C LYS A 229 0.00 -20.59 -8.65
N ASP A 230 -0.41 -20.44 -7.41
CA ASP A 230 -1.65 -19.76 -7.05
C ASP A 230 -1.54 -18.25 -7.29
N THR A 231 -2.67 -17.62 -7.60
CA THR A 231 -2.78 -16.20 -7.95
C THR A 231 -4.11 -15.65 -7.46
N PHE A 232 -4.22 -14.33 -7.27
CA PHE A 232 -5.50 -13.70 -6.92
C PHE A 232 -6.66 -14.02 -7.91
N ARG A 233 -6.36 -14.35 -9.17
CA ARG A 233 -7.36 -14.64 -10.23
C ARG A 233 -7.63 -16.12 -10.43
N GLY A 234 -6.99 -17.01 -9.66
CA GLY A 234 -7.02 -18.46 -9.83
C GLY A 234 -5.61 -19.03 -9.80
N ARG A 235 -5.20 -19.81 -10.80
CA ARG A 235 -3.86 -20.40 -10.83
C ARG A 235 -3.23 -20.38 -12.21
N VAL A 236 -1.91 -20.33 -12.24
CA VAL A 236 -1.11 -20.57 -13.45
C VAL A 236 -0.28 -21.83 -13.29
N CYS A 237 -0.04 -22.53 -14.40
CA CYS A 237 0.91 -23.63 -14.43
C CYS A 237 2.24 -23.11 -14.99
N GLN A 238 3.25 -22.97 -14.12
CA GLN A 238 4.57 -22.46 -14.48
C GLN A 238 5.64 -23.36 -13.87
N CYS A 239 6.54 -23.89 -14.69
CA CYS A 239 7.62 -24.75 -14.20
C CYS A 239 8.47 -24.01 -13.14
N PRO A 240 8.73 -24.65 -11.99
CA PRO A 240 9.30 -23.98 -10.83
C PRO A 240 10.83 -23.85 -10.93
N VAL A 241 11.37 -23.10 -9.96
CA VAL A 241 12.80 -23.15 -9.61
C VAL A 241 12.87 -23.68 -8.18
N VAL A 242 13.41 -24.88 -8.00
CA VAL A 242 13.52 -25.56 -6.69
C VAL A 242 14.98 -25.84 -6.41
N ASP A 243 15.46 -25.44 -5.23
CA ASP A 243 16.85 -25.62 -4.81
C ASP A 243 17.89 -25.13 -5.84
N GLY A 244 17.57 -24.05 -6.56
CA GLY A 244 18.45 -23.50 -7.61
C GLY A 244 18.44 -24.29 -8.93
N VAL A 245 17.65 -25.36 -9.03
CA VAL A 245 17.41 -26.09 -10.27
C VAL A 245 16.20 -25.47 -10.98
N GLN A 246 16.42 -25.02 -12.20
CA GLN A 246 15.36 -24.46 -13.04
C GLN A 246 14.68 -25.58 -13.81
N TYR A 247 13.35 -25.55 -13.90
CA TYR A 247 12.58 -26.46 -14.73
C TYR A 247 12.04 -25.74 -15.97
N SER A 248 11.86 -26.47 -17.06
CA SER A 248 11.31 -25.96 -18.32
C SER A 248 10.33 -26.96 -18.94
N GLY A 249 9.27 -26.45 -19.55
CA GLY A 249 8.19 -27.25 -20.14
C GLY A 249 6.91 -26.42 -20.24
N ASP A 250 5.76 -27.08 -20.44
CA ASP A 250 4.46 -26.42 -20.57
C ASP A 250 3.80 -26.11 -19.21
N GLY A 251 4.30 -26.69 -18.11
CA GLY A 251 3.73 -26.54 -16.77
C GLY A 251 2.51 -27.39 -16.48
N TYR A 252 1.84 -27.94 -17.49
CA TYR A 252 0.63 -28.76 -17.35
C TYR A 252 0.97 -30.24 -17.34
N MET A 253 1.71 -30.70 -18.34
CA MET A 253 2.05 -32.09 -18.56
C MET A 253 3.54 -32.35 -18.40
N ASP A 254 4.39 -31.34 -18.62
CA ASP A 254 5.84 -31.50 -18.61
C ASP A 254 6.55 -30.32 -17.91
N CYS A 255 7.46 -30.67 -17.00
CA CYS A 255 8.51 -29.79 -16.50
C CYS A 255 9.77 -30.62 -16.27
N LYS A 256 10.83 -30.33 -17.04
CA LYS A 256 12.11 -31.02 -16.96
C LYS A 256 13.19 -30.13 -16.37
N PRO A 257 14.06 -30.66 -15.48
CA PRO A 257 15.16 -29.89 -14.94
C PRO A 257 16.14 -29.53 -16.05
N ILE A 258 16.53 -28.25 -16.11
CA ILE A 258 17.44 -27.68 -17.10
C ILE A 258 18.63 -27.01 -16.43
N GLY A 259 19.66 -26.73 -17.22
CA GLY A 259 20.84 -25.99 -16.79
C GLY A 259 21.84 -26.82 -15.97
N PRO A 260 22.81 -26.13 -15.32
CA PRO A 260 23.92 -26.79 -14.64
C PRO A 260 23.50 -27.59 -13.41
N GLY A 261 22.42 -27.18 -12.73
CA GLY A 261 21.87 -27.85 -11.55
C GLY A 261 21.05 -29.11 -11.85
N ARG A 262 20.77 -29.44 -13.11
CA ARG A 262 19.85 -30.54 -13.48
C ARG A 262 20.27 -31.90 -12.91
N CYS A 263 21.57 -32.14 -12.75
CA CYS A 263 22.10 -33.41 -12.23
C CYS A 263 21.80 -33.62 -10.74
N ALA A 264 21.36 -32.58 -10.02
CA ALA A 264 20.92 -32.70 -8.64
C ALA A 264 19.54 -33.39 -8.53
N VAL A 265 18.76 -33.45 -9.62
CA VAL A 265 17.43 -34.05 -9.66
C VAL A 265 17.52 -35.33 -10.49
N ASP A 266 17.34 -36.49 -9.83
CA ASP A 266 17.39 -37.82 -10.46
C ASP A 266 18.59 -38.04 -11.40
N ASN A 267 19.76 -37.50 -11.00
CA ASN A 267 20.99 -37.52 -11.81
C ASN A 267 20.79 -36.98 -13.24
N GLY A 268 19.84 -36.06 -13.45
CA GLY A 268 19.45 -35.53 -14.75
C GLY A 268 18.95 -36.59 -15.74
N GLY A 269 18.43 -37.72 -15.26
CA GLY A 269 18.06 -38.89 -16.06
C GLY A 269 19.25 -39.61 -16.70
N CYS A 270 20.48 -39.29 -16.28
CA CYS A 270 21.70 -39.90 -16.81
C CYS A 270 22.05 -41.18 -16.04
N TRP A 271 22.85 -42.04 -16.66
CA TRP A 271 23.38 -43.23 -16.02
C TRP A 271 24.22 -42.87 -14.78
N SER A 272 24.03 -43.61 -13.69
CA SER A 272 24.91 -43.59 -12.50
C SER A 272 25.04 -44.99 -11.88
N GLU A 273 26.21 -45.31 -11.35
CA GLU A 273 26.50 -46.58 -10.70
C GLU A 273 27.47 -46.39 -9.53
N THR A 274 27.27 -47.12 -8.44
CA THR A 274 28.21 -47.16 -7.31
C THR A 274 28.95 -48.49 -7.30
N LYS A 275 30.27 -48.45 -7.52
CA LYS A 275 31.16 -49.62 -7.45
C LYS A 275 32.21 -49.41 -6.37
N HIS A 276 32.35 -50.39 -5.48
CA HIS A 276 33.34 -50.39 -4.39
C HIS A 276 33.38 -49.07 -3.59
N GLY A 277 32.20 -48.51 -3.26
CA GLY A 277 32.08 -47.27 -2.49
C GLY A 277 32.32 -45.97 -3.28
N SER A 278 32.70 -46.04 -4.56
CA SER A 278 32.83 -44.88 -5.45
C SER A 278 31.61 -44.77 -6.36
N SER A 279 30.99 -43.59 -6.41
CA SER A 279 29.85 -43.30 -7.29
C SER A 279 30.32 -42.67 -8.60
N PHE A 280 29.85 -43.21 -9.73
CA PHE A 280 30.13 -42.73 -11.08
C PHE A 280 28.84 -42.24 -11.72
N SER A 281 28.89 -41.16 -12.50
CA SER A 281 27.73 -40.61 -13.19
C SER A 281 28.12 -40.06 -14.56
N ALA A 282 27.23 -40.24 -15.54
CA ALA A 282 27.32 -39.63 -16.87
C ALA A 282 26.74 -38.20 -16.91
N CYS A 283 26.17 -37.71 -15.80
CA CYS A 283 25.57 -36.38 -15.77
C CYS A 283 26.63 -35.29 -15.63
N SER A 284 26.81 -34.48 -16.67
CA SER A 284 27.67 -33.30 -16.67
C SER A 284 26.93 -32.08 -16.11
N GLY A 285 27.00 -31.89 -14.78
CA GLY A 285 26.40 -30.76 -14.07
C GLY A 285 27.27 -30.29 -12.91
N ILE A 286 26.96 -29.09 -12.39
CA ILE A 286 27.67 -28.51 -11.25
C ILE A 286 26.95 -28.95 -9.96
N PRO A 287 27.67 -29.44 -8.94
CA PRO A 287 27.07 -29.72 -7.63
C PRO A 287 26.40 -28.48 -7.05
N LEU A 288 25.25 -28.61 -6.39
CA LEU A 288 24.48 -27.49 -5.80
C LEU A 288 25.36 -26.53 -4.99
N ASN A 289 26.34 -27.06 -4.24
CA ASN A 289 27.26 -26.30 -3.40
C ASN A 289 28.25 -25.40 -4.17
N ARG A 290 28.29 -25.49 -5.50
CA ARG A 290 29.15 -24.69 -6.38
C ARG A 290 28.35 -23.84 -7.37
N LEU A 291 27.03 -23.88 -7.34
CA LEU A 291 26.21 -22.92 -8.07
C LEU A 291 26.35 -21.56 -7.35
N PRO A 292 26.61 -20.45 -8.07
CA PRO A 292 26.49 -19.15 -7.45
C PRO A 292 25.06 -19.03 -6.92
N MET A 293 24.90 -18.79 -5.61
CA MET A 293 23.60 -18.37 -5.07
C MET A 293 23.15 -17.22 -5.95
N SER A 294 22.06 -17.43 -6.68
CA SER A 294 21.43 -16.35 -7.42
C SER A 294 21.20 -15.25 -6.39
N THR A 295 21.96 -14.17 -6.51
CA THR A 295 21.77 -12.97 -5.71
C THR A 295 20.29 -12.68 -5.78
N ARG A 296 19.61 -12.69 -4.62
CA ARG A 296 18.28 -12.08 -4.52
C ARG A 296 18.38 -10.78 -5.30
N VAL A 297 17.58 -10.67 -6.36
CA VAL A 297 17.28 -9.39 -6.97
C VAL A 297 16.59 -8.61 -5.85
N SER A 298 17.40 -7.91 -5.06
CA SER A 298 16.96 -6.75 -4.33
C SER A 298 16.36 -5.85 -5.40
N GLY A 299 15.06 -5.58 -5.27
CA GLY A 299 14.30 -4.82 -6.25
C GLY A 299 15.11 -3.62 -6.72
N GLY A 300 15.54 -3.68 -7.97
CA GLY A 300 16.12 -2.53 -8.63
C GLY A 300 15.09 -1.41 -8.58
N ARG A 301 15.44 -0.31 -7.90
CA ARG A 301 14.72 0.95 -8.07
C ARG A 301 14.62 1.21 -9.58
N PRO A 302 13.44 1.50 -10.14
CA PRO A 302 13.39 2.03 -11.48
C PRO A 302 14.11 3.36 -11.46
N SER A 303 15.21 3.44 -12.22
CA SER A 303 15.88 4.68 -12.53
C SER A 303 14.88 5.58 -13.27
N MET A 304 14.44 6.64 -12.60
CA MET A 304 13.80 7.77 -13.25
C MET A 304 14.80 8.35 -14.27
N GLN A 305 14.62 8.00 -15.53
CA GLN A 305 15.11 8.84 -16.61
C GLN A 305 14.34 10.16 -16.54
N ARG A 306 14.99 11.21 -16.03
CA ARG A 306 14.59 12.59 -16.27
C ARG A 306 14.73 12.82 -17.78
N TYR A 307 13.62 12.85 -18.49
CA TYR A 307 13.55 13.65 -19.71
C TYR A 307 13.61 15.12 -19.28
N ARG A 308 14.58 15.83 -19.86
CA ARG A 308 14.63 17.29 -19.84
C ARG A 308 13.47 17.87 -20.63
#